data_AF-A0A3S0HCZ6-F1
#
_entry.id   AF-A0A3S0HCZ6-F1
#
_cell.length_a   1.000
_cell.length_b   1.000
_cell.length_c   1.000
_cell.angle_alpha   90.00
_cell.angle_beta   90.00
_cell.angle_gamma   90.00
#
_symmetry.space_group_name_H-M   'P 1'
#
loop_
_entity.id
_entity.type
_entity.pdbx_description
1 polymer ?
#
loop_
_entity_poly.entity_id
_entity_poly.type
_entity_poly.pdbx_seq_one_letter_code
_entity_poly.pdbx_strand_id
1 'polypeptide(L)'
;MPSPIESRSSSSARTLRWFPRIHAGYRFDAGEHVTSTISAAWLLMTELRAYIEDLAGARDIPDAAALVKIKIAELLLQVDAVLGRAVVPHEMHRLPLLMAYGLSDVAAMDGPAATRLLGLDVPTDGAEVDRLIGVLEELLAAFPSDLVDALQPENQGHVLRFLRSANKACERVGCDAGFLAPLMTSL
;
A
#
# COMPACT_ATOMS: atom_id res chain seq x y z
N MET A 1 -31.96 -22.46 -36.56
CA MET A 1 -31.06 -22.54 -35.39
C MET A 1 -29.67 -22.91 -35.86
N PRO A 2 -28.69 -22.04 -35.59
CA PRO A 2 -27.48 -22.50 -34.93
C PRO A 2 -27.19 -21.67 -33.67
N SER A 3 -26.77 -22.38 -32.61
CA SER A 3 -26.33 -21.90 -31.30
C SER A 3 -24.79 -21.70 -31.28
N PRO A 4 -24.22 -21.10 -30.22
CA PRO A 4 -23.40 -19.89 -30.36
C PRO A 4 -21.88 -20.05 -30.22
N ILE A 5 -21.25 -18.90 -30.46
CA ILE A 5 -19.88 -18.45 -30.19
C ILE A 5 -19.27 -19.02 -28.89
N GLU A 6 -18.13 -19.70 -29.02
CA GLU A 6 -17.11 -19.76 -27.97
C GLU A 6 -15.74 -19.39 -28.57
N SER A 7 -15.50 -18.08 -28.75
CA SER A 7 -14.13 -17.58 -28.72
C SER A 7 -13.78 -17.32 -27.26
N ARG A 8 -13.18 -18.32 -26.60
CA ARG A 8 -12.51 -18.12 -25.31
C ARG A 8 -11.40 -17.11 -25.53
N SER A 9 -11.69 -15.85 -25.20
CA SER A 9 -10.66 -14.84 -24.96
C SER A 9 -9.81 -15.36 -23.82
N SER A 10 -8.60 -15.80 -24.15
CA SER A 10 -7.55 -16.07 -23.19
C SER A 10 -7.26 -14.76 -22.45
N SER A 11 -7.81 -14.62 -21.25
CA SER A 11 -7.44 -13.56 -20.31
C SER A 11 -5.96 -13.74 -19.98
N SER A 12 -5.11 -13.00 -20.69
CA SER A 12 -3.73 -12.80 -20.31
C SER A 12 -3.76 -12.22 -18.90
N ALA A 13 -3.40 -13.03 -17.89
CA ALA A 13 -3.21 -12.57 -16.53
C ALA A 13 -2.21 -11.41 -16.56
N ARG A 14 -2.70 -10.17 -16.54
CA ARG A 14 -1.85 -8.99 -16.43
C ARG A 14 -1.22 -9.08 -15.05
N THR A 15 0.08 -9.35 -14.99
CA THR A 15 0.87 -9.22 -13.77
C THR A 15 0.64 -7.81 -13.22
N LEU A 16 0.17 -7.73 -11.99
CA LEU A 16 -0.07 -6.47 -11.31
C LEU A 16 1.25 -5.71 -11.22
N ARG A 17 1.24 -4.42 -11.58
CA ARG A 17 2.43 -3.56 -11.53
C ARG A 17 2.30 -2.61 -10.36
N TRP A 18 3.01 -2.90 -9.29
CA TRP A 18 3.08 -2.04 -8.12
C TRP A 18 3.99 -0.83 -8.37
N PHE A 19 3.63 0.29 -7.75
CA PHE A 19 4.33 1.56 -7.79
C PHE A 19 4.74 2.02 -9.20
N PRO A 20 3.82 1.99 -10.19
CA PRO A 20 4.16 2.20 -11.59
C PRO A 20 4.88 3.52 -11.84
N ARG A 21 4.52 4.59 -11.10
CA ARG A 21 5.14 5.91 -11.28
C ARG A 21 6.52 6.05 -10.68
N ILE A 22 6.85 5.28 -9.63
CA ILE A 22 8.21 5.25 -9.10
C ILE A 22 9.15 4.55 -10.09
N HIS A 23 8.66 3.48 -10.74
CA HIS A 23 9.44 2.70 -11.70
C HIS A 23 9.47 3.27 -13.13
N ALA A 24 8.55 4.17 -13.49
CA ALA A 24 8.40 4.66 -14.87
C ALA A 24 9.34 5.83 -15.26
N GLY A 25 10.29 6.23 -14.42
CA GLY A 25 11.29 7.25 -14.77
C GLY A 25 10.72 8.64 -15.00
N TYR A 26 9.58 8.96 -14.37
CA TYR A 26 9.01 10.31 -14.40
C TYR A 26 9.99 11.32 -13.78
N ARG A 27 9.99 12.55 -14.33
CA ARG A 27 10.74 13.66 -13.75
C ARG A 27 9.93 14.26 -12.61
N PHE A 28 10.50 14.24 -11.42
CA PHE A 28 9.92 14.85 -10.22
C PHE A 28 10.84 15.93 -9.68
N ASP A 29 10.28 16.81 -8.85
CA ASP A 29 11.11 17.56 -7.92
C ASP A 29 11.79 16.59 -6.96
N ALA A 30 13.11 16.73 -6.79
CA ALA A 30 13.91 15.78 -6.03
C ALA A 30 13.53 15.76 -4.55
N GLY A 31 13.23 16.92 -3.96
CA GLY A 31 12.83 17.04 -2.57
C GLY A 31 11.49 16.39 -2.31
N GLU A 32 10.48 16.73 -3.13
CA GLU A 32 9.14 16.14 -3.00
C GLU A 32 9.14 14.62 -3.26
N HIS A 33 9.94 14.14 -4.21
CA HIS A 33 10.02 12.71 -4.51
C HIS A 33 10.66 11.91 -3.38
N VAL A 34 11.75 12.42 -2.80
CA VAL A 34 12.40 11.79 -1.64
C VAL A 34 11.44 11.77 -0.45
N THR A 35 10.80 12.90 -0.14
CA THR A 35 9.84 13.01 0.97
C THR A 35 8.66 12.05 0.83
N SER A 36 8.02 12.02 -0.34
CA SER A 36 6.88 11.12 -0.60
C SER A 36 7.28 9.64 -0.54
N THR A 37 8.44 9.27 -1.12
CA THR A 37 8.93 7.89 -1.10
C THR A 37 9.28 7.43 0.32
N ILE A 38 9.95 8.26 1.11
CA ILE A 38 10.28 7.95 2.50
C ILE A 38 9.01 7.84 3.36
N SER A 39 8.05 8.74 3.17
CA SER A 39 6.77 8.72 3.90
C SER A 39 5.96 7.46 3.58
N ALA A 40 5.89 7.08 2.30
CA ALA A 40 5.25 5.83 1.88
C ALA A 40 5.97 4.62 2.46
N ALA A 41 7.30 4.57 2.39
CA ALA A 41 8.08 3.48 2.98
C ALA A 41 7.81 3.33 4.49
N TRP A 42 7.75 4.44 5.22
CA TRP A 42 7.41 4.45 6.65
C TRP A 42 6.04 3.81 6.91
N LEU A 43 4.99 4.28 6.22
CA LEU A 43 3.63 3.73 6.35
C LEU A 43 3.55 2.24 6.02
N LEU A 44 4.31 1.78 5.02
CA LEU A 44 4.36 0.37 4.65
C LEU A 44 5.09 -0.48 5.70
N MET A 45 6.16 0.05 6.30
CA MET A 45 6.97 -0.64 7.31
C MET A 45 6.33 -0.73 8.69
N THR A 46 5.53 0.28 9.06
CA THR A 46 4.87 0.33 10.38
C THR A 46 3.42 -0.12 10.28
N GLU A 47 2.58 0.65 9.59
CA GLU A 47 1.13 0.46 9.61
C GLU A 47 0.71 -0.77 8.80
N LEU A 48 1.21 -0.92 7.56
CA LEU A 48 0.77 -2.04 6.73
C LEU A 48 1.24 -3.38 7.30
N ARG A 49 2.47 -3.44 7.82
CA ARG A 49 2.98 -4.63 8.52
C ARG A 49 2.10 -4.99 9.73
N ALA A 50 1.69 -4.00 10.53
CA ALA A 50 0.78 -4.22 11.66
C ALA A 50 -0.58 -4.76 11.21
N TYR A 51 -1.17 -4.17 10.16
CA TYR A 51 -2.43 -4.68 9.64
C TYR A 51 -2.32 -6.06 8.99
N ILE A 52 -1.18 -6.44 8.41
CA ILE A 52 -0.95 -7.82 7.95
C ILE A 52 -0.94 -8.79 9.12
N GLU A 53 -0.27 -8.44 10.23
CA GLU A 53 -0.25 -9.26 11.46
C GLU A 53 -1.65 -9.39 12.05
N ASP A 54 -2.38 -8.27 12.20
CA ASP A 54 -3.76 -8.26 12.68
C ASP A 54 -4.70 -9.09 11.78
N LEU A 55 -4.53 -8.99 10.46
CA LEU A 55 -5.32 -9.75 9.49
C LEU A 55 -5.06 -11.25 9.62
N ALA A 56 -3.79 -11.65 9.79
CA ALA A 56 -3.42 -13.04 10.03
C ALA A 56 -3.96 -13.55 11.37
N GLY A 57 -3.92 -12.73 12.43
CA GLY A 57 -4.50 -13.06 13.74
C GLY A 57 -6.03 -13.16 13.71
N ALA A 58 -6.68 -12.42 12.82
CA ALA A 58 -8.13 -12.42 12.63
C ALA A 58 -8.63 -13.47 11.61
N ARG A 59 -7.75 -14.36 11.11
CA ARG A 59 -8.04 -15.29 10.00
C ARG A 59 -9.35 -16.07 10.14
N ASP A 60 -9.63 -16.57 11.34
CA ASP A 60 -10.83 -17.39 11.61
C ASP A 60 -11.98 -16.56 12.25
N ILE A 61 -11.88 -15.23 12.23
CA ILE A 61 -12.84 -14.27 12.78
C ILE A 61 -13.30 -13.31 11.66
N PRO A 62 -14.30 -13.71 10.84
CA PRO A 62 -14.71 -12.98 9.63
C PRO A 62 -14.95 -11.48 9.81
N ASP A 63 -15.65 -11.10 10.87
CA ASP A 63 -16.01 -9.70 11.14
C ASP A 63 -14.76 -8.86 11.48
N ALA A 64 -13.83 -9.42 12.26
CA ALA A 64 -12.58 -8.74 12.59
C ALA A 64 -11.70 -8.58 11.35
N ALA A 65 -11.56 -9.65 10.55
CA ALA A 65 -10.79 -9.60 9.31
C ALA A 65 -11.40 -8.61 8.29
N ALA A 66 -12.72 -8.50 8.22
CA ALA A 66 -13.40 -7.50 7.38
C ALA A 66 -13.07 -6.07 7.80
N LEU A 67 -13.01 -5.79 9.12
CA LEU A 67 -12.60 -4.48 9.62
C LEU A 67 -11.14 -4.16 9.28
N VAL A 68 -10.23 -5.13 9.45
CA VAL A 68 -8.81 -4.94 9.08
C VAL A 68 -8.66 -4.70 7.59
N LYS A 69 -9.42 -5.39 6.72
CA LYS A 69 -9.47 -5.12 5.28
C LYS A 69 -9.84 -3.68 4.94
N ILE A 70 -10.82 -3.11 5.65
CA ILE A 70 -11.19 -1.70 5.48
C ILE A 70 -10.03 -0.79 5.86
N LYS A 71 -9.37 -1.03 7.00
CA LYS A 71 -8.21 -0.25 7.45
C LYS A 71 -7.04 -0.33 6.46
N ILE A 72 -6.78 -1.51 5.90
CA ILE A 72 -5.78 -1.69 4.83
C ILE A 72 -6.15 -0.87 3.60
N ALA A 73 -7.41 -0.91 3.15
CA ALA A 73 -7.86 -0.12 2.00
C ALA A 73 -7.66 1.39 2.23
N GLU A 74 -8.02 1.90 3.41
CA GLU A 74 -7.83 3.30 3.78
C GLU A 74 -6.35 3.69 3.84
N LEU A 75 -5.49 2.81 4.37
CA LEU A 75 -4.05 3.01 4.39
C LEU A 75 -3.46 3.05 2.99
N LEU A 76 -3.88 2.14 2.10
CA LEU A 76 -3.39 2.12 0.72
C LEU A 76 -3.78 3.38 -0.04
N LEU A 77 -4.96 3.96 0.20
CA LEU A 77 -5.29 5.27 -0.36
C LEU A 77 -4.43 6.39 0.25
N GLN A 78 -4.14 6.35 1.54
CA GLN A 78 -3.20 7.30 2.15
C GLN A 78 -1.82 7.20 1.51
N VAL A 79 -1.30 5.99 1.28
CA VAL A 79 -0.04 5.76 0.57
C VAL A 79 -0.13 6.28 -0.87
N ASP A 80 -1.23 6.04 -1.57
CA ASP A 80 -1.47 6.55 -2.93
C ASP A 80 -1.43 8.07 -2.98
N ALA A 81 -2.13 8.74 -2.06
CA ALA A 81 -2.13 10.19 -1.94
C ALA A 81 -0.72 10.73 -1.64
N VAL A 82 0.02 10.09 -0.72
CA VAL A 82 1.41 10.47 -0.39
C VAL A 82 2.33 10.35 -1.61
N LEU A 83 2.29 9.21 -2.32
CA LEU A 83 3.11 8.98 -3.52
C LEU A 83 2.71 9.92 -4.68
N GLY A 84 1.41 10.20 -4.80
CA GLY A 84 0.85 11.16 -5.74
C GLY A 84 1.19 12.61 -5.40
N ARG A 85 1.69 12.88 -4.18
CA ARG A 85 1.88 14.22 -3.58
C ARG A 85 0.56 15.00 -3.50
N ALA A 86 -0.54 14.28 -3.27
CA ALA A 86 -1.85 14.85 -3.04
C ALA A 86 -2.07 15.09 -1.53
N VAL A 87 -3.06 15.92 -1.22
CA VAL A 87 -3.53 16.08 0.17
C VAL A 87 -4.14 14.75 0.62
N VAL A 88 -3.63 14.21 1.73
CA VAL A 88 -4.19 13.00 2.32
C VAL A 88 -5.62 13.27 2.77
N PRO A 89 -6.62 12.53 2.26
CA PRO A 89 -7.99 12.72 2.68
C PRO A 89 -8.19 12.40 4.16
N HIS A 90 -9.14 13.08 4.79
CA HIS A 90 -9.61 12.72 6.13
C HIS A 90 -10.07 11.26 6.15
N GLU A 91 -9.79 10.55 7.25
CA GLU A 91 -10.03 9.10 7.40
C GLU A 91 -11.44 8.68 6.96
N MET A 92 -12.48 9.37 7.45
CA MET A 92 -13.89 9.15 7.07
C MET A 92 -14.21 9.18 5.56
N HIS A 93 -13.33 9.75 4.73
CA HIS A 93 -13.51 9.84 3.29
C HIS A 93 -12.62 8.88 2.50
N ARG A 94 -11.70 8.16 3.16
CA ARG A 94 -10.70 7.36 2.45
C ARG A 94 -11.34 6.16 1.74
N LEU A 95 -12.11 5.33 2.44
CA LEU A 95 -12.76 4.18 1.81
C LEU A 95 -13.69 4.59 0.65
N PRO A 96 -14.61 5.58 0.79
CA PRO A 96 -15.42 6.05 -0.33
C PRO A 96 -14.60 6.55 -1.53
N LEU A 97 -13.50 7.28 -1.29
CA LEU A 97 -12.65 7.80 -2.36
C LEU A 97 -11.89 6.68 -3.07
N LEU A 98 -11.37 5.68 -2.35
CA LEU A 98 -10.74 4.51 -2.95
C LEU A 98 -11.73 3.77 -3.85
N MET A 99 -12.96 3.55 -3.37
CA MET A 99 -13.98 2.85 -4.15
C MET A 99 -14.43 3.62 -5.41
N ALA A 100 -14.35 4.96 -5.38
CA ALA A 100 -14.71 5.79 -6.52
C ALA A 100 -13.55 5.97 -7.53
N TYR A 101 -12.32 6.17 -7.05
CA TYR A 101 -11.19 6.63 -7.86
C TYR A 101 -10.04 5.63 -7.96
N GLY A 102 -10.01 4.62 -7.09
CA GLY A 102 -8.99 3.58 -7.08
C GLY A 102 -7.65 4.02 -6.53
N LEU A 103 -6.59 3.41 -7.05
CA LEU A 103 -5.20 3.60 -6.61
C LEU A 103 -4.33 3.89 -7.84
N SER A 104 -3.97 5.14 -8.03
CA SER A 104 -3.26 5.59 -9.24
C SER A 104 -1.75 5.34 -9.17
N ASP A 105 -1.15 5.71 -8.05
CA ASP A 105 0.29 5.66 -7.81
C ASP A 105 0.75 4.34 -7.19
N VAL A 106 -0.11 3.63 -6.45
CA VAL A 106 0.19 2.31 -5.89
C VAL A 106 0.10 1.21 -6.95
N ALA A 107 -0.92 1.23 -7.82
CA ALA A 107 -1.14 0.11 -8.75
C ALA A 107 -1.80 0.46 -10.10
N ALA A 108 -2.04 1.75 -10.38
CA ALA A 108 -2.73 2.24 -11.58
C ALA A 108 -4.05 1.49 -11.88
N MET A 109 -4.93 1.45 -10.88
CA MET A 109 -6.25 0.80 -10.96
C MET A 109 -7.38 1.75 -10.64
N ASP A 110 -8.53 1.53 -11.27
CA ASP A 110 -9.78 2.21 -10.93
C ASP A 110 -10.39 1.65 -9.64
N GLY A 111 -11.41 2.34 -9.12
CA GLY A 111 -12.10 1.97 -7.88
C GLY A 111 -12.63 0.54 -7.88
N PRO A 112 -13.42 0.12 -8.89
CA PRO A 112 -13.92 -1.25 -8.97
C PRO A 112 -12.81 -2.32 -8.99
N ALA A 113 -11.69 -2.07 -9.68
CA ALA A 113 -10.56 -2.99 -9.66
C ALA A 113 -9.86 -3.03 -8.29
N ALA A 114 -9.72 -1.90 -7.61
CA ALA A 114 -9.17 -1.84 -6.25
C ALA A 114 -10.06 -2.59 -5.24
N THR A 115 -11.38 -2.37 -5.30
CA THR A 115 -12.37 -3.07 -4.47
C THR A 115 -12.25 -4.59 -4.62
N ARG A 116 -12.16 -5.09 -5.86
CA ARG A 116 -11.99 -6.53 -6.13
C ARG A 116 -10.64 -7.06 -5.65
N LEU A 117 -9.56 -6.32 -5.89
CA LEU A 117 -8.22 -6.76 -5.48
C LEU A 117 -8.14 -6.93 -3.95
N LEU A 118 -8.72 -5.98 -3.21
CA LEU A 118 -8.78 -5.97 -1.75
C LEU A 118 -9.92 -6.84 -1.19
N GLY A 119 -10.74 -7.44 -2.06
CA GLY A 119 -11.87 -8.29 -1.70
C GLY A 119 -12.93 -7.58 -0.86
N LEU A 120 -13.11 -6.27 -1.04
CA LEU A 120 -14.09 -5.48 -0.26
C LEU A 120 -15.54 -5.80 -0.65
N ASP A 121 -15.75 -6.50 -1.76
CA ASP A 121 -17.04 -6.91 -2.31
C ASP A 121 -17.37 -8.40 -2.05
N VAL A 122 -16.51 -9.12 -1.33
CA VAL A 122 -16.71 -10.55 -1.01
C VAL A 122 -16.68 -10.80 0.51
N PRO A 123 -17.39 -11.83 1.00
CA PRO A 123 -17.27 -12.27 2.39
C PRO A 123 -15.82 -12.59 2.74
N THR A 124 -15.42 -12.23 3.96
CA THR A 124 -14.05 -12.50 4.45
C THR A 124 -14.04 -13.86 5.14
N ASP A 125 -13.39 -14.84 4.53
CA ASP A 125 -13.07 -16.13 5.13
C ASP A 125 -11.54 -16.33 5.20
N GLY A 126 -11.10 -17.44 5.80
CA GLY A 126 -9.67 -17.71 5.96
C GLY A 126 -8.90 -17.81 4.63
N ALA A 127 -9.53 -18.28 3.54
CA ALA A 127 -8.88 -18.36 2.24
C ALA A 127 -8.71 -16.97 1.60
N GLU A 128 -9.71 -16.11 1.77
CA GLU A 128 -9.64 -14.71 1.34
C GLU A 128 -8.60 -13.91 2.14
N VAL A 129 -8.46 -14.18 3.43
CA VAL A 129 -7.38 -13.64 4.27
C VAL A 129 -6.01 -14.05 3.74
N ASP A 130 -5.78 -15.35 3.52
CA ASP A 130 -4.50 -15.86 3.03
C ASP A 130 -4.16 -15.26 1.65
N ARG A 131 -5.16 -15.14 0.76
CA ARG A 131 -5.02 -14.48 -0.55
C ARG A 131 -4.59 -13.02 -0.41
N LEU A 132 -5.28 -12.24 0.44
CA LEU A 132 -4.99 -10.83 0.60
C LEU A 132 -3.60 -10.61 1.20
N ILE A 133 -3.20 -11.39 2.20
CA ILE A 133 -1.84 -11.34 2.75
C ILE A 133 -0.81 -11.56 1.64
N GLY A 134 -1.01 -12.56 0.78
CA GLY A 134 -0.14 -12.79 -0.39
C GLY A 134 -0.02 -11.57 -1.31
N VAL A 135 -1.15 -10.92 -1.63
CA VAL A 135 -1.17 -9.68 -2.43
C VAL A 135 -0.40 -8.54 -1.75
N LEU A 136 -0.52 -8.40 -0.43
CA LEU A 136 0.15 -7.35 0.32
C LEU A 136 1.65 -7.59 0.46
N GLU A 137 2.09 -8.84 0.61
CA GLU A 137 3.51 -9.18 0.58
C GLU A 137 4.12 -8.95 -0.80
N GLU A 138 3.38 -9.22 -1.89
CA GLU A 138 3.81 -8.86 -3.25
C GLU A 138 3.97 -7.34 -3.41
N LEU A 139 3.04 -6.56 -2.84
CA LEU A 139 3.14 -5.10 -2.80
C LEU A 139 4.40 -4.67 -2.05
N LEU A 140 4.62 -5.18 -0.84
CA LEU A 140 5.79 -4.83 -0.02
C LEU A 140 7.11 -5.18 -0.74
N ALA A 141 7.19 -6.36 -1.36
CA ALA A 141 8.36 -6.80 -2.09
C ALA A 141 8.65 -5.98 -3.36
N ALA A 142 7.65 -5.32 -3.93
CA ALA A 142 7.79 -4.51 -5.13
C ALA A 142 8.18 -3.04 -4.85
N PHE A 143 8.20 -2.62 -3.58
CA PHE A 143 8.64 -1.29 -3.20
C PHE A 143 10.15 -1.13 -3.43
N PRO A 144 10.63 -0.01 -4.00
CA PRO A 144 12.03 0.14 -4.44
C PRO A 144 13.08 0.28 -3.34
N SER A 145 12.66 0.25 -2.07
CA SER A 145 13.53 0.37 -0.90
C SER A 145 13.41 -0.88 -0.03
N ASP A 146 14.46 -1.21 0.71
CA ASP A 146 14.41 -2.28 1.71
C ASP A 146 13.42 -1.91 2.82
N LEU A 147 12.20 -2.42 2.71
CA LEU A 147 11.19 -2.33 3.75
C LEU A 147 11.52 -3.33 4.84
N VAL A 148 11.57 -2.86 6.08
CA VAL A 148 11.83 -3.67 7.26
C VAL A 148 10.53 -3.83 8.02
N ASP A 149 10.25 -5.02 8.53
CA ASP A 149 9.19 -5.20 9.52
C ASP A 149 9.59 -4.49 10.83
N ALA A 150 8.96 -3.35 11.09
CA ALA A 150 9.28 -2.50 12.24
C ALA A 150 8.72 -3.04 13.58
N LEU A 151 7.82 -4.03 13.54
CA LEU A 151 7.18 -4.59 14.73
C LEU A 151 8.06 -5.59 15.47
N GLN A 152 8.94 -6.27 14.74
CA GLN A 152 9.83 -7.27 15.34
C GLN A 152 10.95 -6.59 16.17
N PRO A 153 11.11 -6.92 17.47
CA PRO A 153 12.14 -6.32 18.31
C PRO A 153 13.57 -6.47 17.75
N GLU A 154 13.87 -7.59 17.09
CA GLU A 154 15.16 -7.85 16.42
C GLU A 154 15.46 -6.87 15.28
N ASN A 155 14.43 -6.24 14.70
CA ASN A 155 14.54 -5.32 13.58
C ASN A 155 14.71 -3.85 14.00
N GLN A 156 14.72 -3.53 15.30
CA GLN A 156 14.91 -2.17 15.81
C GLN A 156 16.19 -1.51 15.24
N GLY A 157 17.28 -2.27 15.14
CA GLY A 157 18.52 -1.80 14.52
C GLY A 157 18.38 -1.49 13.03
N HIS A 158 17.50 -2.20 12.32
CA HIS A 158 17.23 -1.99 10.89
C HIS A 158 16.36 -0.75 10.68
N VAL A 159 15.37 -0.51 11.53
CA VAL A 159 14.56 0.72 11.54
C VAL A 159 15.44 1.96 11.75
N LEU A 160 16.38 1.91 12.70
CA LEU A 160 17.33 3.02 12.90
C LEU A 160 18.24 3.25 11.69
N ARG A 161 18.61 2.19 10.95
CA ARG A 161 19.37 2.30 9.70
C ARG A 161 18.53 2.91 8.58
N PHE A 162 17.25 2.56 8.49
CA PHE A 162 16.31 3.21 7.58
C PHE A 162 16.22 4.71 7.86
N LEU A 163 15.95 5.12 9.10
CA LEU A 163 15.84 6.53 9.49
C LEU A 163 17.11 7.33 9.17
N ARG A 164 18.29 6.74 9.44
CA ARG A 164 19.58 7.36 9.09
C ARG A 164 19.76 7.51 7.58
N SER A 165 19.30 6.54 6.79
CA SER A 165 19.39 6.57 5.34
C SER A 165 18.41 7.59 4.74
N ALA A 166 17.20 7.65 5.29
CA ALA A 166 16.20 8.66 4.98
C ALA A 166 16.75 10.08 5.23
N ASN A 167 17.33 10.33 6.41
CA ASN A 167 17.93 11.63 6.72
C ASN A 167 19.03 12.03 5.72
N LYS A 168 19.93 11.09 5.38
CA LYS A 168 20.96 11.33 4.35
C LYS A 168 20.39 11.61 2.97
N ALA A 169 19.29 10.95 2.60
CA ALA A 169 18.62 11.21 1.32
C ALA A 169 18.02 12.63 1.31
N CYS A 170 17.39 13.05 2.40
CA CYS A 170 16.85 14.41 2.56
C CYS A 170 17.95 15.48 2.47
N GLU A 171 19.07 15.30 3.19
CA GLU A 171 20.23 16.20 3.15
C GLU A 171 20.77 16.40 1.73
N ARG A 172 20.82 15.33 0.93
CA ARG A 172 21.32 15.38 -0.47
C ARG A 172 20.44 16.19 -1.41
N VAL A 173 19.14 16.30 -1.11
CA VAL A 173 18.18 17.06 -1.92
C VAL A 173 17.80 18.39 -1.26
N GLY A 174 18.47 18.75 -0.15
CA GLY A 174 18.26 20.02 0.55
C GLY A 174 16.93 20.11 1.30
N CYS A 175 16.34 18.98 1.72
CA CYS A 175 15.15 18.96 2.59
C CYS A 175 15.45 18.40 3.99
N ASP A 176 14.56 18.69 4.93
CA ASP A 176 14.62 18.20 6.31
C ASP A 176 13.68 17.00 6.52
N ALA A 177 14.10 16.04 7.36
CA ALA A 177 13.32 14.82 7.64
C ALA A 177 12.18 15.02 8.65
N GLY A 178 11.91 16.25 9.10
CA GLY A 178 10.86 16.57 10.07
C GLY A 178 9.45 16.18 9.64
N PHE A 179 9.21 15.93 8.35
CA PHE A 179 7.93 15.39 7.85
C PHE A 179 7.61 13.97 8.39
N LEU A 180 8.62 13.23 8.87
CA LEU A 180 8.41 11.92 9.51
C LEU A 180 7.83 12.05 10.92
N ALA A 181 8.10 13.15 11.63
CA ALA A 181 7.66 13.32 13.03
C ALA A 181 6.14 13.10 13.23
N PRO A 182 5.23 13.68 12.43
CA PRO A 182 3.80 13.41 12.58
C PRO A 182 3.41 11.96 12.23
N LEU A 183 4.18 11.26 11.39
CA LEU A 183 3.96 9.85 11.07
C LEU A 183 4.44 8.91 12.17
N MET A 184 5.42 9.35 12.98
CA MET A 184 5.97 8.59 14.11
C MET A 184 5.15 8.72 15.39
N THR A 185 4.36 9.80 15.53
CA THR A 185 3.53 10.07 16.72
C THR A 185 2.17 9.36 16.69
N SER A 186 1.89 8.62 15.62
CA SER A 186 0.68 7.80 15.43
C SER A 186 0.79 6.39 16.01
N LEU A 187 1.94 6.03 16.60
CA LEU A 187 2.19 4.77 17.32
C LEU A 187 1.80 4.91 18.80
#